data_AF-A0A1G2M1G5-F1
#
_entry.id   AF-A0A1G2M1G5-F1
#
_cell.length_a   1.000
_cell.length_b   1.000
_cell.length_c   1.000
_cell.angle_alpha   90.00
_cell.angle_beta   90.00
_cell.angle_gamma   90.00
#
_symmetry.space_group_name_H-M   'P 1'
#
loop_
_entity.id
_entity.type
_entity.pdbx_description
1 polymer ?
#
loop_
_entity_poly.entity_id
_entity_poly.type
_entity_poly.pdbx_seq_one_letter_code
_entity_poly.pdbx_strand_id
1 'polypeptide(L)'
;MNQTLKTIIFVVIALGLFAGVRFIGSTIHYGCHREPIVNVEGGDDCAPPIWLVGQLGFYITGGSLNPFRNYDATTVRKVSWSIEKADPTITNPDDFLFYEQKIAADITTYDGKSKRYDLGVAMGCTGTTTSELQNEGIVIGRVQCSFVESGTIFSAFKRGHGFSIERYDESAEDGSIKTTELVQI
;
A
#
# COMPACT_ATOMS: atom_id res chain seq x y z
N MET A 1 -42.82 -30.03 16.51
CA MET A 1 -42.22 -29.22 15.43
C MET A 1 -42.38 -29.96 14.11
N ASN A 2 -43.06 -29.35 13.13
CA ASN A 2 -43.38 -29.98 11.84
C ASN A 2 -42.08 -30.33 11.08
N GLN A 3 -42.03 -31.48 10.41
CA GLN A 3 -40.81 -31.93 9.71
C GLN A 3 -40.35 -30.90 8.67
N THR A 4 -41.28 -30.25 7.98
CA THR A 4 -41.00 -29.19 7.02
C THR A 4 -40.27 -28.01 7.65
N LEU A 5 -40.67 -27.60 8.85
CA LEU A 5 -40.05 -26.48 9.58
C LEU A 5 -38.62 -26.83 10.02
N LYS A 6 -38.38 -28.08 10.45
CA LYS A 6 -37.03 -28.59 10.75
C LYS A 6 -36.12 -28.51 9.53
N THR A 7 -36.61 -28.95 8.37
CA THR A 7 -35.85 -28.94 7.12
C THR A 7 -35.50 -27.52 6.68
N ILE A 8 -36.46 -26.58 6.73
CA ILE A 8 -36.22 -25.17 6.37
C ILE A 8 -35.15 -24.55 7.26
N ILE A 9 -35.23 -24.75 8.59
CA ILE A 9 -34.23 -24.23 9.53
C ILE A 9 -32.83 -24.77 9.19
N PHE A 10 -32.72 -26.07 8.91
CA PHE A 10 -31.44 -26.68 8.56
C PHE A 10 -30.85 -26.11 7.27
N VAL A 11 -31.68 -25.89 6.24
CA VAL A 11 -31.25 -25.30 4.97
C VAL A 11 -30.77 -23.86 5.16
N VAL A 12 -31.47 -23.05 5.96
CA VAL A 12 -31.08 -21.65 6.24
C VAL A 12 -29.73 -21.61 6.98
N ILE A 13 -29.52 -22.48 7.97
CA ILE A 13 -28.24 -22.57 8.68
C ILE A 13 -27.12 -23.00 7.73
N ALA A 14 -27.34 -24.00 6.88
CA ALA A 14 -26.35 -24.46 5.92
C ALA A 14 -25.95 -23.36 4.91
N LEU A 15 -26.92 -22.60 4.39
CA LEU A 15 -26.68 -21.47 3.51
C LEU A 15 -25.92 -20.33 4.22
N GLY A 16 -26.29 -20.03 5.48
CA GLY A 16 -25.61 -19.02 6.29
C GLY A 16 -24.15 -19.37 6.58
N LEU A 17 -23.88 -20.62 6.96
CA LEU A 17 -22.50 -21.10 7.17
C LEU A 17 -21.69 -21.08 5.88
N PHE A 18 -22.28 -21.51 4.76
CA PHE A 18 -21.62 -21.45 3.45
C PHE A 18 -21.25 -20.01 3.07
N ALA A 19 -22.19 -19.07 3.21
CA ALA A 19 -21.94 -17.66 2.92
C ALA A 19 -20.88 -17.05 3.88
N GLY A 20 -20.93 -17.39 5.17
CA GLY A 20 -19.95 -16.90 6.15
C GLY A 20 -18.54 -17.40 5.90
N VAL A 21 -18.36 -18.71 5.65
CA VAL A 21 -17.06 -19.30 5.30
C VAL A 21 -16.54 -18.71 3.99
N ARG A 22 -17.41 -18.51 2.99
CA ARG A 22 -17.03 -17.89 1.72
C ARG A 22 -16.60 -16.43 1.91
N PHE A 23 -17.32 -15.66 2.73
CA PHE A 23 -16.97 -14.27 3.03
C PHE A 23 -15.61 -14.18 3.72
N ILE A 24 -15.40 -14.93 4.81
CA ILE A 24 -14.13 -14.94 5.55
C ILE A 24 -12.98 -15.43 4.65
N GLY A 25 -13.18 -16.53 3.94
CA GLY A 25 -12.19 -17.09 3.02
C GLY A 25 -11.80 -16.11 1.92
N SER A 26 -12.79 -15.40 1.34
CA SER A 26 -12.54 -14.36 0.33
C SER A 26 -11.82 -13.16 0.93
N THR A 27 -12.24 -12.67 2.09
CA THR A 27 -11.61 -11.52 2.75
C THR A 27 -10.15 -11.80 3.10
N ILE A 28 -9.83 -13.01 3.56
CA ILE A 28 -8.43 -13.41 3.82
C ILE A 28 -7.69 -13.63 2.50
N HIS A 29 -8.30 -14.28 1.51
CA HIS A 29 -7.66 -14.54 0.22
C HIS A 29 -7.30 -13.26 -0.54
N TYR A 30 -8.18 -12.26 -0.53
CA TYR A 30 -7.99 -10.96 -1.18
C TYR A 30 -7.29 -9.92 -0.28
N GLY A 31 -7.39 -10.08 1.05
CA GLY A 31 -6.76 -9.19 2.03
C GLY A 31 -5.32 -9.57 2.37
N CYS A 32 -4.96 -10.84 2.20
CA CYS A 32 -3.62 -11.37 2.47
C CYS A 32 -2.98 -11.86 1.16
N HIS A 33 -1.91 -11.22 0.71
CA HIS A 33 -1.19 -11.65 -0.49
C HIS A 33 -0.15 -12.74 -0.19
N ARG A 34 -0.03 -13.72 -1.10
CA ARG A 34 0.97 -14.80 -0.99
C ARG A 34 2.40 -14.28 -1.09
N GLU A 35 2.58 -13.24 -1.90
CA GLU A 35 3.87 -12.59 -2.08
C GLU A 35 3.96 -11.38 -1.17
N PRO A 36 4.92 -11.36 -0.23
CA PRO A 36 5.17 -10.18 0.57
C PRO A 36 5.52 -9.01 -0.36
N ILE A 37 5.18 -7.80 0.07
CA ILE A 37 5.61 -6.59 -0.60
C ILE A 37 7.15 -6.67 -0.77
N VAL A 38 7.63 -6.65 -2.01
CA VAL A 38 8.98 -7.13 -2.39
C VAL A 38 10.12 -6.30 -1.76
N ASN A 39 9.79 -5.13 -1.23
CA ASN A 39 10.73 -4.23 -0.54
C ASN A 39 10.62 -4.27 1.00
N VAL A 40 9.89 -5.24 1.54
CA VAL A 40 9.63 -5.39 2.97
C VAL A 40 10.19 -6.73 3.47
N GLU A 41 11.27 -6.67 4.24
CA GLU A 41 11.79 -7.85 4.96
C GLU A 41 10.79 -8.22 6.07
N GLY A 42 10.16 -9.39 5.97
CA GLY A 42 9.12 -9.83 6.92
C GLY A 42 7.68 -9.47 6.55
N GLY A 43 7.44 -9.05 5.29
CA GLY A 43 6.18 -8.72 4.63
C GLY A 43 4.87 -8.83 5.43
N ASP A 44 4.23 -7.68 5.61
CA ASP A 44 3.02 -7.43 6.40
C ASP A 44 1.72 -7.96 5.75
N ASP A 45 1.73 -9.21 5.29
CA ASP A 45 0.55 -9.89 4.79
C ASP A 45 0.46 -11.26 5.47
N CYS A 46 -0.33 -11.28 6.56
CA CYS A 46 -0.88 -12.43 7.28
C CYS A 46 0.04 -13.66 7.44
N ALA A 47 0.35 -14.03 8.68
CA ALA A 47 1.13 -15.23 8.99
C ALA A 47 0.70 -16.44 8.12
N PRO A 48 1.65 -17.24 7.59
CA PRO A 48 1.37 -18.31 6.62
C PRO A 48 0.16 -19.21 6.94
N PRO A 49 -0.13 -19.56 8.21
CA PRO A 49 -1.31 -20.35 8.55
C PRO A 49 -2.64 -19.67 8.21
N ILE A 50 -2.73 -18.34 8.37
CA ILE A 50 -3.97 -17.57 8.15
C ILE A 50 -4.26 -17.50 6.65
N TRP A 51 -3.25 -17.20 5.84
CA TRP A 51 -3.37 -17.19 4.38
C TRP A 51 -3.80 -18.55 3.82
N LEU A 52 -3.21 -19.65 4.32
CA LEU A 52 -3.58 -21.02 3.92
C LEU A 52 -5.04 -21.34 4.23
N VAL A 53 -5.54 -20.95 5.40
CA VAL A 53 -6.94 -21.16 5.80
C VAL A 53 -7.88 -20.34 4.89
N GLY A 54 -7.51 -19.10 4.54
CA GLY A 54 -8.23 -18.28 3.57
C GLY A 54 -8.34 -18.93 2.20
N GLN A 55 -7.20 -19.43 1.67
CA GLN A 55 -7.18 -20.18 0.41
C GLN A 55 -8.04 -21.44 0.45
N LEU A 56 -7.97 -22.21 1.55
CA LEU A 56 -8.74 -23.44 1.69
C LEU A 56 -10.25 -23.14 1.70
N GLY A 57 -10.67 -22.12 2.46
CA GLY A 57 -12.06 -21.67 2.50
C GLY A 57 -12.55 -21.19 1.13
N PHE A 58 -11.71 -20.48 0.38
CA PHE A 58 -12.00 -20.05 -0.99
C PHE A 58 -12.14 -21.22 -1.97
N TYR A 59 -11.22 -22.20 -1.90
CA TYR A 59 -11.25 -23.39 -2.75
C TYR A 59 -12.47 -24.27 -2.48
N ILE A 60 -12.76 -24.55 -1.20
CA ILE A 60 -13.89 -25.38 -0.77
C ILE A 60 -15.23 -24.76 -1.18
N THR A 61 -15.33 -23.43 -1.18
CA THR A 61 -16.57 -22.73 -1.53
C THR A 61 -16.75 -22.50 -3.03
N GLY A 62 -15.84 -23.00 -3.88
CA GLY A 62 -16.00 -23.03 -5.34
C GLY A 62 -15.24 -21.96 -6.12
N GLY A 63 -14.23 -21.31 -5.52
CA GLY A 63 -13.36 -20.36 -6.22
C GLY A 63 -14.08 -19.13 -6.81
N SER A 64 -13.43 -18.50 -7.79
CA SER A 64 -13.83 -17.22 -8.39
C SER A 64 -15.17 -17.30 -9.13
N LEU A 65 -16.23 -16.96 -8.41
CA LEU A 65 -17.46 -16.39 -8.96
C LEU A 65 -17.54 -14.98 -8.37
N ASN A 66 -16.92 -14.01 -9.05
CA ASN A 66 -16.88 -12.63 -8.62
C ASN A 66 -18.26 -11.98 -8.85
N PRO A 67 -18.71 -11.08 -7.96
CA PRO A 67 -19.44 -9.93 -8.49
C PRO A 67 -19.00 -8.57 -8.00
N PHE A 68 -18.01 -8.40 -7.10
CA PHE A 68 -17.72 -7.05 -6.59
C PHE A 68 -16.21 -6.79 -6.43
N ARG A 69 -15.65 -6.27 -7.53
CA ARG A 69 -14.32 -5.64 -7.71
C ARG A 69 -13.11 -6.58 -7.77
N ASN A 70 -12.41 -6.52 -8.90
CA ASN A 70 -11.00 -6.91 -9.05
C ASN A 70 -10.12 -5.99 -8.18
N TYR A 71 -10.11 -6.19 -6.87
CA TYR A 71 -9.22 -5.46 -5.96
C TYR A 71 -7.74 -5.83 -6.19
N ASP A 72 -7.46 -7.04 -6.71
CA ASP A 72 -6.10 -7.54 -6.94
C ASP A 72 -5.32 -6.74 -8.00
N ALA A 73 -6.00 -6.22 -9.03
CA ALA A 73 -5.32 -5.53 -10.13
C ALA A 73 -4.79 -4.13 -9.74
N THR A 74 -5.38 -3.50 -8.73
CA THR A 74 -5.00 -2.14 -8.27
C THR A 74 -4.15 -2.15 -7.01
N THR A 75 -3.93 -3.30 -6.38
CA THR A 75 -3.15 -3.40 -5.15
C THR A 75 -1.65 -3.26 -5.44
N VAL A 76 -0.96 -2.43 -4.67
CA VAL A 76 0.47 -2.13 -4.82
C VAL A 76 1.32 -3.27 -4.27
N ARG A 77 2.23 -3.78 -5.11
CA ARG A 77 3.21 -4.83 -4.80
C ARG A 77 4.58 -4.26 -4.42
N LYS A 78 4.98 -3.16 -5.05
CA LYS A 78 6.32 -2.57 -4.89
C LYS A 78 6.28 -1.07 -5.14
N VAL A 79 6.99 -0.30 -4.33
CA VAL A 79 7.27 1.12 -4.57
C VAL A 79 8.78 1.30 -4.70
N SER A 80 9.23 1.81 -5.85
CA SER A 80 10.64 2.16 -6.06
C SER A 80 10.76 3.67 -6.15
N TRP A 81 11.77 4.24 -5.49
CA TRP A 81 11.99 5.69 -5.47
C TRP A 81 13.07 6.07 -6.47
N SER A 82 12.82 7.13 -7.23
CA SER A 82 13.76 7.74 -8.17
C SER A 82 14.05 9.16 -7.69
N ILE A 83 15.33 9.42 -7.39
CA ILE A 83 15.85 10.68 -6.90
C ILE A 83 16.91 11.12 -7.89
N GLU A 84 16.61 12.15 -8.67
CA GLU A 84 17.47 12.65 -9.74
C GLU A 84 17.69 14.15 -9.56
N LYS A 85 18.74 14.72 -10.14
CA LYS A 85 18.88 16.19 -10.17
C LYS A 85 17.66 16.82 -10.86
N ALA A 86 17.09 17.87 -10.27
CA ALA A 86 15.96 18.57 -10.86
C ALA A 86 16.34 19.23 -12.18
N ASP A 87 17.51 19.87 -12.23
CA ASP A 87 18.10 20.41 -13.44
C ASP A 87 19.56 19.92 -13.60
N PRO A 88 19.85 19.05 -14.58
CA PRO A 88 21.21 18.56 -14.81
C PRO A 88 22.15 19.60 -15.42
N THR A 89 21.63 20.72 -15.94
CA THR A 89 22.43 21.80 -16.55
C THR A 89 23.08 22.70 -15.50
N ILE A 90 22.57 22.70 -14.27
CA ILE A 90 23.12 23.46 -13.15
C ILE A 90 24.31 22.68 -12.56
N THR A 91 25.52 23.17 -12.86
CA THR A 91 26.78 22.60 -12.39
C THR A 91 27.46 23.44 -11.31
N ASN A 92 26.98 24.66 -11.06
CA ASN A 92 27.56 25.55 -10.07
C ASN A 92 27.06 25.19 -8.65
N PRO A 93 27.93 24.75 -7.72
CA PRO A 93 27.53 24.40 -6.36
C PRO A 93 27.09 25.60 -5.50
N ASP A 94 27.38 26.83 -5.93
CA ASP A 94 26.92 28.05 -5.26
C ASP A 94 25.48 28.44 -5.63
N ASP A 95 24.90 27.79 -6.65
CA ASP A 95 23.48 27.94 -6.98
C ASP A 95 22.64 27.11 -6.01
N PHE A 96 21.66 27.72 -5.34
CA PHE A 96 20.79 26.99 -4.42
C PHE A 96 19.99 25.88 -5.13
N LEU A 97 19.71 26.05 -6.43
CA LEU A 97 19.04 25.05 -7.26
C LEU A 97 19.92 23.82 -7.54
N PHE A 98 21.23 23.90 -7.32
CA PHE A 98 22.17 22.78 -7.53
C PHE A 98 21.82 21.54 -6.70
N TYR A 99 21.23 21.75 -5.53
CA TYR A 99 20.84 20.69 -4.60
C TYR A 99 19.39 20.24 -4.77
N GLU A 100 18.63 20.85 -5.69
CA GLU A 100 17.27 20.39 -5.98
C GLU A 100 17.28 19.05 -6.67
N GLN A 101 16.45 18.16 -6.15
CA GLN A 101 16.26 16.81 -6.66
C GLN A 101 14.79 16.63 -7.04
N LYS A 102 14.56 16.10 -8.23
CA LYS A 102 13.24 15.63 -8.67
C LYS A 102 13.00 14.26 -8.06
N ILE A 103 11.86 14.13 -7.39
CA ILE A 103 11.42 12.92 -6.72
C ILE A 103 10.28 12.29 -7.51
N ALA A 104 10.42 11.00 -7.81
CA ALA A 104 9.38 10.20 -8.41
C ALA A 104 9.26 8.85 -7.72
N ALA A 105 8.07 8.27 -7.77
CA ALA A 105 7.81 6.92 -7.30
C ALA A 105 7.28 6.05 -8.44
N ASP A 106 7.96 4.93 -8.68
CA ASP A 106 7.53 3.88 -9.59
C ASP A 106 6.74 2.85 -8.79
N ILE A 107 5.42 2.87 -8.96
CA ILE A 107 4.49 1.98 -8.28
C ILE A 107 4.22 0.79 -9.19
N THR A 108 4.53 -0.42 -8.70
CA THR A 108 4.21 -1.66 -9.39
C THR A 108 3.08 -2.37 -8.66
N THR A 109 2.01 -2.66 -9.38
CA THR A 109 0.85 -3.41 -8.90
C THR A 109 1.04 -4.92 -9.06
N TYR A 110 0.20 -5.72 -8.40
CA TYR A 110 0.28 -7.19 -8.49
C TYR A 110 -0.03 -7.75 -9.88
N ASP A 111 -0.72 -6.99 -10.75
CA ASP A 111 -0.88 -7.33 -12.17
C ASP A 111 0.40 -7.14 -13.00
N GLY A 112 1.49 -6.72 -12.37
CA GLY A 112 2.80 -6.51 -12.98
C GLY A 112 2.95 -5.20 -13.75
N LYS A 113 1.92 -4.33 -13.75
CA LYS A 113 2.04 -3.00 -14.34
C LYS A 113 2.79 -2.08 -13.40
N SER A 114 3.68 -1.29 -13.97
CA SER A 114 4.37 -0.21 -13.26
C SER A 114 3.89 1.13 -13.81
N LYS A 115 3.57 2.06 -12.90
CA LYS A 115 3.26 3.45 -13.24
C LYS A 115 4.12 4.38 -12.40
N ARG A 116 4.77 5.32 -13.09
CA ARG A 116 5.56 6.38 -12.49
C ARG A 116 4.68 7.55 -12.07
N TYR A 117 4.93 8.07 -10.88
CA TYR A 117 4.32 9.29 -10.37
C TYR A 117 5.42 10.29 -10.05
N ASP A 118 5.37 11.46 -10.70
CA ASP A 118 6.24 12.58 -10.36
C ASP A 118 5.67 13.27 -9.12
N LEU A 119 6.46 13.32 -8.03
CA LEU A 119 6.01 13.75 -6.70
C LEU A 119 6.45 15.18 -6.36
N GLY A 120 7.34 15.76 -7.17
CA GLY A 120 7.80 17.14 -7.06
C GLY A 120 9.30 17.23 -6.86
N VAL A 121 9.73 18.34 -6.27
CA VAL A 121 11.15 18.64 -5.98
C VAL A 121 11.37 18.84 -4.49
N ALA A 122 12.53 18.44 -4.01
CA ALA A 122 13.04 18.67 -2.66
C ALA A 122 14.58 18.61 -2.66
N MET A 123 15.23 19.02 -1.57
CA MET A 123 16.69 19.10 -1.48
C MET A 123 17.23 18.13 -0.43
N GLY A 124 18.42 17.55 -0.67
CA GLY A 124 19.10 16.69 0.31
C GLY A 124 18.38 15.37 0.59
N CYS A 125 17.74 14.81 -0.43
CA CYS A 125 16.92 13.60 -0.36
C CYS A 125 17.75 12.32 -0.31
N THR A 126 17.40 11.47 0.65
CA THR A 126 17.85 10.08 0.77
C THR A 126 16.63 9.17 0.81
N GLY A 127 16.56 8.20 -0.10
CA GLY A 127 15.48 7.23 -0.17
C GLY A 127 15.79 5.98 0.65
N THR A 128 14.81 5.52 1.43
CA THR A 128 14.86 4.23 2.11
C THR A 128 13.56 3.45 1.89
N THR A 129 13.70 2.15 1.68
CA THR A 129 12.55 1.23 1.75
C THR A 129 12.43 0.78 3.20
N THR A 130 11.34 1.17 3.86
CA THR A 130 11.05 0.80 5.24
C THR A 130 9.69 0.13 5.32
N SER A 131 9.51 -0.68 6.36
CA SER A 131 8.23 -1.27 6.73
C SER A 131 7.94 -0.97 8.17
N GLU A 132 7.19 0.09 8.41
CA GLU A 132 6.83 0.55 9.74
C GLU A 132 5.33 0.73 9.81
N LEU A 133 4.70 0.15 10.83
CA LEU A 133 3.32 0.47 11.16
C LEU A 133 3.29 1.90 11.72
N GLN A 134 2.57 2.79 11.02
CA GLN A 134 2.44 4.18 11.41
C GLN A 134 1.02 4.66 11.11
N ASN A 135 0.32 5.16 12.13
CA ASN A 135 -1.03 5.72 12.04
C ASN A 135 -2.01 4.83 11.24
N GLU A 136 -2.31 3.64 11.79
CA GLU A 136 -3.26 2.66 11.24
C GLU A 136 -2.97 2.19 9.80
N GLY A 137 -1.78 2.52 9.27
CA GLY A 137 -1.31 2.12 7.95
C GLY A 137 0.10 1.53 7.99
N ILE A 138 0.47 0.92 6.88
CA ILE A 138 1.79 0.33 6.67
C ILE A 138 2.57 1.28 5.78
N VAL A 139 3.68 1.83 6.27
CA VAL A 139 4.63 2.57 5.45
C VAL A 139 5.41 1.56 4.61
N ILE A 140 5.35 1.68 3.28
CA ILE A 140 6.01 0.75 2.33
C ILE A 140 7.34 1.34 1.80
N GLY A 141 7.56 2.63 2.04
CA GLY A 141 8.79 3.30 1.68
C GLY A 141 8.74 4.78 2.05
N ARG A 142 9.91 5.36 2.27
CA ARG A 142 10.05 6.74 2.69
C ARG A 142 11.24 7.38 1.96
N VAL A 143 11.08 8.61 1.52
CA VAL A 143 12.19 9.48 1.11
C VAL A 143 12.26 10.61 2.10
N GLN A 144 13.38 10.74 2.79
CA GLN A 144 13.62 11.84 3.70
C GLN A 144 14.59 12.80 3.05
N CYS A 145 14.17 14.05 2.93
CA CYS A 145 14.94 15.16 2.41
C CYS A 145 15.21 16.12 3.56
N SER A 146 16.47 16.41 3.81
CA SER A 146 16.87 17.34 4.86
C SER A 146 17.89 18.30 4.29
N PHE A 147 17.57 19.59 4.33
CA PHE A 147 18.46 20.65 3.88
C PHE A 147 18.42 21.80 4.87
N VAL A 148 19.56 22.01 5.52
CA VAL A 148 19.79 23.04 6.55
C VAL A 148 18.77 22.91 7.71
N GLU A 149 17.74 23.76 7.74
CA GLU A 149 16.71 23.83 8.80
C GLU A 149 15.33 23.37 8.32
N SER A 150 15.22 22.88 7.08
CA SER A 150 13.96 22.40 6.51
C SER A 150 14.01 20.90 6.21
N GLY A 151 12.90 20.23 6.49
CA GLY A 151 12.70 18.81 6.24
C GLY A 151 11.52 18.58 5.30
N THR A 152 11.70 17.74 4.28
CA THR A 152 10.59 17.22 3.47
C THR A 152 10.63 15.71 3.52
N ILE A 153 9.49 15.07 3.82
CA ILE A 153 9.37 13.61 3.83
C ILE A 153 8.31 13.19 2.83
N PHE A 154 8.64 12.25 1.95
CA PHE A 154 7.67 11.54 1.11
C PHE A 154 7.48 10.17 1.72
N SER A 155 6.24 9.76 2.01
CA SER A 155 5.95 8.41 2.51
C SER A 155 4.85 7.77 1.69
N ALA A 156 5.06 6.51 1.34
CA ALA A 156 4.09 5.67 0.66
C ALA A 156 3.38 4.78 1.70
N PHE A 157 2.05 4.83 1.74
CA PHE A 157 1.22 4.11 2.69
C PHE A 157 0.30 3.10 2.00
N LYS A 158 0.15 1.94 2.62
CA LYS A 158 -0.99 1.04 2.41
C LYS A 158 -1.92 1.17 3.62
N ARG A 159 -3.14 1.66 3.38
CA ARG A 159 -4.20 1.77 4.39
C ARG A 159 -5.43 1.02 3.89
N GLY A 160 -5.80 -0.08 4.56
CA GLY A 160 -6.89 -0.95 4.13
C GLY A 160 -6.68 -1.48 2.70
N HIS A 161 -7.60 -1.14 1.79
CA HIS A 161 -7.53 -1.50 0.36
C HIS A 161 -6.94 -0.42 -0.55
N GLY A 162 -6.53 0.72 0.01
CA GLY A 162 -6.04 1.87 -0.74
C GLY A 162 -4.54 2.06 -0.60
N PHE A 163 -3.98 2.81 -1.54
CA PHE A 163 -2.60 3.24 -1.50
C PHE A 163 -2.51 4.76 -1.65
N SER A 164 -1.69 5.39 -0.81
CA SER A 164 -1.44 6.83 -0.92
C SER A 164 0.05 7.14 -0.83
N ILE A 165 0.45 8.25 -1.47
CA ILE A 165 1.75 8.88 -1.22
C ILE A 165 1.47 10.25 -0.65
N GLU A 166 2.04 10.51 0.52
CA GLU A 166 1.90 11.78 1.22
C GLU A 166 3.28 12.45 1.30
N ARG A 167 3.27 13.77 1.20
CA ARG A 167 4.41 14.67 1.42
C ARG A 167 4.20 15.43 2.71
N TYR A 168 5.21 15.49 3.54
CA TYR A 168 5.25 16.21 4.79
C TYR A 168 6.34 17.27 4.68
N ASP A 169 5.96 18.54 4.74
CA ASP A 169 6.90 19.66 4.73
C ASP A 169 6.98 20.26 6.14
N GLU A 170 8.16 20.22 6.73
CA GLU A 170 8.47 20.83 8.01
C GLU A 170 8.86 22.29 7.81
N SER A 171 8.14 23.17 8.49
CA SER A 171 8.40 24.62 8.52
C SER A 171 9.63 24.92 9.38
N ALA A 172 10.60 25.63 8.81
CA ALA A 172 11.79 26.08 9.53
C ALA A 172 11.47 27.14 10.62
N GLU A 173 10.34 27.84 10.53
CA GLU A 173 9.99 28.91 11.47
C GLU A 173 9.41 28.40 12.80
N ASP A 174 8.60 27.36 12.75
CA ASP A 174 7.82 26.88 13.91
C ASP A 174 7.82 25.35 14.08
N GLY A 175 8.51 24.61 13.21
CA GLY A 175 8.54 23.14 13.22
C GLY A 175 7.19 22.49 12.87
N SER A 176 6.22 23.27 12.38
CA SER A 176 4.93 22.73 11.98
C SER A 176 5.07 21.85 10.73
N ILE A 177 4.35 20.74 10.70
CA ILE A 177 4.37 19.80 9.57
C ILE A 177 3.11 19.98 8.75
N LYS A 178 3.27 20.38 7.50
CA LYS A 178 2.20 20.43 6.51
C LYS A 178 2.17 19.12 5.73
N THR A 179 1.05 18.40 5.83
CA THR A 179 0.81 17.18 5.04
C THR A 179 0.07 17.49 3.75
N THR A 180 0.55 16.93 2.64
CA THR A 180 -0.07 17.01 1.31
C THR A 180 -0.19 15.62 0.72
N GLU A 181 -1.39 15.18 0.36
CA GLU A 181 -1.58 13.94 -0.40
C GLU A 181 -1.20 14.19 -1.87
N LEU A 182 -0.26 13.40 -2.40
CA LEU A 182 0.25 13.54 -3.76
C LEU A 182 -0.38 12.50 -4.71
N VAL A 183 -0.61 11.30 -4.21
CA VAL A 183 -1.16 10.17 -4.99
C VAL A 183 -2.17 9.44 -4.12
N GLN A 184 -3.29 9.04 -4.72
CA GLN A 184 -4.29 8.15 -4.12
C GLN A 184 -4.76 7.14 -5.19
N ILE A 185 -4.74 5.86 -4.83
CA ILE A 185 -5.13 4.72 -5.67
C ILE A 185 -6.14 3.86 -4.89
#